data_AF-A0A1H6Q9M0-F1
#
_entry.id   AF-A0A1H6Q9M0-F1
#
_cell.length_a   1.000
_cell.length_b   1.000
_cell.length_c   1.000
_cell.angle_alpha   90.00
_cell.angle_beta   90.00
_cell.angle_gamma   90.00
#
_symmetry.space_group_name_H-M   'P 1'
#
loop_
_entity.id
_entity.type
_entity.pdbx_description
1 polymer ?
#
loop_
_entity_poly.entity_id
_entity_poly.type
_entity_poly.pdbx_seq_one_letter_code
_entity_poly.pdbx_strand_id
1 'polypeptide(L)'
;MFDLKKLTPFDWVMVGFILHALGGMFFDSSKALCYLLCGVGLIIIFYNAVFQIQFQKPFGGMMLVIFILFLLWTAIILIRPFVSRETFSSDGYSLINRYTWLSFITPLIVFLGFGQVTLSSVFKFTFVQGIIGIVLLVLNYKQIFQANEDIDVEDYQTYIGIIYIPLQYLFASSFMILCSEFISVKYRVMAYFTMFTCVFLALYSARRGNLFMYLLIVLFAFILNIAASKGASKLLKLGIVTVVITFAVLLFNVYAGSTFALFLARLEEDTRTGVEEYFYYSFQGESLDWIIGRGLNGTYYCPIFDMSNVNRGMIETGYLHLILKGGILYLGLFCFLVLQSAYLGFFRSNNILTKGMAFYLVAHIIFLLPFGLPAFNFEYIVLWICVFYCQSKEFRMCSDTEIKLHLAYN
;
A
#
# COMPACT_ATOMS: atom_id res chain seq x y z
N MET A 1 -12.75 19.60 -14.88
CA MET A 1 -12.93 20.60 -13.81
C MET A 1 -13.79 19.95 -12.74
N PHE A 2 -13.32 19.86 -11.48
CA PHE A 2 -14.01 19.15 -10.41
C PHE A 2 -15.18 20.01 -9.89
N ASP A 3 -16.41 19.50 -9.96
CA ASP A 3 -17.56 20.12 -9.29
C ASP A 3 -17.55 19.72 -7.81
N LEU A 4 -16.96 20.57 -6.97
CA LEU A 4 -16.82 20.35 -5.52
C LEU A 4 -18.18 20.22 -4.79
N LYS A 5 -19.29 20.67 -5.41
CA LYS A 5 -20.62 20.63 -4.80
C LYS A 5 -21.29 19.24 -4.85
N LYS A 6 -20.67 18.25 -5.51
CA LYS A 6 -21.21 16.88 -5.66
C LYS A 6 -20.41 15.79 -4.93
N LEU A 7 -19.45 16.16 -4.08
CA LEU A 7 -18.63 15.17 -3.36
C LEU A 7 -19.42 14.53 -2.20
N THR A 8 -19.39 13.21 -2.13
CA THR A 8 -19.94 12.44 -1.01
C THR A 8 -19.05 12.56 0.23
N PRO A 9 -19.55 12.22 1.44
CA PRO A 9 -18.70 12.19 2.65
C PRO A 9 -17.46 11.30 2.49
N PHE A 10 -17.59 10.16 1.80
CA PHE A 10 -16.46 9.27 1.52
C PHE A 10 -15.44 9.93 0.58
N ASP A 11 -15.89 10.67 -0.43
CA ASP A 11 -14.98 11.43 -1.30
C ASP A 11 -14.16 12.45 -0.50
N TRP A 12 -14.77 13.12 0.48
CA TRP A 12 -14.05 14.03 1.36
C TRP A 12 -13.02 13.32 2.23
N VAL A 13 -13.33 12.13 2.73
CA VAL A 13 -12.33 11.29 3.42
C VAL A 13 -11.13 11.03 2.49
N MET A 14 -11.36 10.65 1.23
CA MET A 14 -10.28 10.45 0.25
C MET A 14 -9.47 11.73 -0.04
N VAL A 15 -10.13 12.89 -0.10
CA VAL A 15 -9.46 14.21 -0.21
C VAL A 15 -8.56 14.46 1.00
N GLY A 16 -9.03 14.18 2.21
CA GLY A 16 -8.25 14.36 3.43
C GLY A 16 -6.99 13.48 3.45
N PHE A 17 -7.07 12.24 2.97
CA PHE A 17 -5.90 11.36 2.81
C PHE A 17 -4.89 11.89 1.79
N ILE A 18 -5.36 12.41 0.66
CA ILE A 18 -4.50 13.07 -0.33
C ILE A 18 -3.80 14.27 0.30
N LEU A 19 -4.54 15.11 1.02
CA LEU A 19 -4.00 16.32 1.63
C LEU A 19 -2.96 15.99 2.70
N HIS A 20 -3.21 14.96 3.51
CA HIS A 20 -2.27 14.47 4.51
C HIS A 20 -0.97 13.95 3.86
N ALA A 21 -1.09 13.12 2.82
CA ALA A 21 0.05 12.58 2.11
C ALA A 21 0.87 13.68 1.39
N LEU A 22 0.21 14.69 0.83
CA LEU A 22 0.87 15.86 0.23
C LEU A 22 1.56 16.71 1.30
N GLY A 23 0.94 16.89 2.47
CA GLY A 23 1.52 17.60 3.61
C GLY A 23 2.84 17.00 4.07
N GLY A 24 2.92 15.67 4.13
CA GLY A 24 4.14 14.94 4.52
C GLY A 24 5.36 15.27 3.65
N MET A 25 5.16 15.66 2.38
CA MET A 25 6.26 16.03 1.47
C MET A 25 6.94 17.34 1.86
N PHE A 26 6.28 18.19 2.65
CA PHE A 26 6.84 19.46 3.09
C PHE A 26 7.62 19.36 4.40
N PHE A 27 7.84 18.15 4.95
CA PHE A 27 8.48 17.99 6.25
C PHE A 27 9.86 18.66 6.32
N ASP A 28 10.68 18.47 5.30
CA ASP A 28 12.05 19.02 5.25
C ASP A 28 12.08 20.48 4.78
N SER A 29 11.18 20.87 3.87
CA SER A 29 11.18 22.21 3.26
C SER A 29 10.43 23.26 4.09
N SER A 30 9.31 22.88 4.73
CA SER A 30 8.50 23.77 5.55
C SER A 30 7.66 22.98 6.55
N LYS A 31 8.21 22.82 7.76
CA LYS A 31 7.51 22.15 8.88
C LYS A 31 6.13 22.74 9.15
N ALA A 32 5.99 24.07 9.12
CA ALA A 32 4.71 24.74 9.34
C ALA A 32 3.66 24.33 8.29
N LEU A 33 4.03 24.30 7.01
CA LEU A 33 3.14 23.87 5.93
C LEU A 33 2.83 22.37 6.03
N CYS A 34 3.81 21.56 6.41
CA CYS A 34 3.63 20.13 6.64
C CYS A 34 2.57 19.86 7.72
N TYR A 35 2.74 20.43 8.92
CA TYR A 35 1.79 20.26 10.02
C TYR A 35 0.40 20.84 9.67
N LEU A 36 0.34 21.96 8.96
CA LEU A 36 -0.93 22.55 8.53
C LEU A 36 -1.70 21.60 7.59
N LEU A 37 -1.04 21.11 6.53
CA LEU A 37 -1.69 20.25 5.54
C LEU A 37 -2.04 18.87 6.13
N CYS A 38 -1.14 18.26 6.90
CA CYS A 38 -1.42 17.01 7.60
C CYS A 38 -2.57 17.19 8.61
N GLY A 39 -2.56 18.26 9.40
CA GLY A 39 -3.61 18.56 10.38
C GLY A 39 -4.98 18.79 9.71
N VAL A 40 -5.04 19.62 8.67
CA VAL A 40 -6.27 19.85 7.90
C VAL A 40 -6.75 18.55 7.25
N GLY A 41 -5.85 17.74 6.70
CA GLY A 41 -6.17 16.43 6.12
C GLY A 41 -6.83 15.50 7.14
N LEU A 42 -6.24 15.38 8.35
CA LEU A 42 -6.81 14.59 9.44
C LEU A 42 -8.18 15.13 9.89
N ILE A 43 -8.32 16.46 10.03
CA ILE A 43 -9.61 17.07 10.39
C ILE A 43 -10.69 16.72 9.37
N ILE A 44 -10.38 16.81 8.07
CA ILE A 44 -11.33 16.44 7.00
C ILE A 44 -11.71 14.96 7.11
N ILE A 45 -10.74 14.07 7.33
CA ILE A 45 -10.99 12.62 7.51
C ILE A 45 -11.92 12.39 8.70
N PHE A 46 -11.54 12.85 9.89
CA PHE A 46 -12.29 12.57 11.12
C PHE A 46 -13.66 13.24 11.10
N TYR A 47 -13.76 14.49 10.62
CA TYR A 47 -15.05 15.18 10.56
C TYR A 47 -16.05 14.42 9.70
N ASN A 48 -15.64 13.99 8.50
CA ASN A 48 -16.53 13.27 7.60
C ASN A 48 -16.79 11.84 8.09
N ALA A 49 -15.77 11.11 8.54
CA ALA A 49 -15.91 9.75 9.02
C ALA A 49 -16.79 9.63 10.28
N VAL A 50 -16.73 10.60 11.19
CA VAL A 50 -17.45 10.54 12.48
C VAL A 50 -18.82 11.20 12.43
N PHE A 51 -18.95 12.36 11.77
CA PHE A 51 -20.18 13.17 11.86
C PHE A 51 -21.07 13.09 10.61
N GLN A 52 -20.52 12.74 9.45
CA GLN A 52 -21.27 12.72 8.19
C GLN A 52 -21.59 11.30 7.71
N ILE A 53 -20.86 10.31 8.20
CA ILE A 53 -20.99 8.91 7.80
C ILE A 53 -21.74 8.14 8.89
N GLN A 54 -22.76 7.39 8.48
CA GLN A 54 -23.45 6.46 9.37
C GLN A 54 -22.64 5.16 9.41
N PHE A 55 -22.09 4.84 10.58
CA PHE A 55 -21.33 3.62 10.76
C PHE A 55 -22.23 2.40 10.52
N GLN A 56 -21.79 1.54 9.61
CA GLN A 56 -22.44 0.27 9.32
C GLN A 56 -21.62 -0.89 9.86
N LYS A 57 -22.33 -1.97 10.17
CA LYS A 57 -21.69 -3.23 10.53
C LYS A 57 -20.94 -3.80 9.32
N PRO A 58 -19.60 -3.94 9.37
CA PRO A 58 -18.80 -4.24 8.18
C PRO A 58 -18.91 -5.71 7.75
N PHE A 59 -19.06 -6.62 8.73
CA PHE A 59 -19.03 -8.07 8.50
C PHE A 59 -20.14 -8.79 9.28
N GLY A 60 -20.49 -9.99 8.82
CA GLY A 60 -21.37 -10.93 9.53
C GLY A 60 -20.59 -12.09 10.18
N GLY A 61 -21.22 -12.77 11.14
CA GLY A 61 -20.73 -14.03 11.71
C GLY A 61 -19.33 -13.96 12.33
N MET A 62 -18.54 -15.03 12.14
CA MET A 62 -17.20 -15.18 12.71
C MET A 62 -16.21 -14.10 12.26
N MET A 63 -16.35 -13.58 11.03
CA MET A 63 -15.47 -12.51 10.53
C MET A 63 -15.63 -11.22 11.33
N LEU A 64 -16.83 -10.91 11.79
CA LEU A 64 -17.05 -9.77 12.67
C LEU A 64 -16.31 -9.96 14.00
N VAL A 65 -16.41 -11.15 14.60
CA VAL A 65 -15.75 -11.45 15.88
C VAL A 65 -14.25 -11.27 15.75
N ILE A 66 -13.64 -11.84 14.70
CA ILE A 66 -12.20 -11.74 14.46
C ILE A 66 -11.79 -10.29 14.16
N PHE A 67 -12.62 -9.54 13.44
CA PHE A 67 -12.35 -8.13 13.18
C PHE A 67 -12.43 -7.30 14.47
N ILE A 68 -13.40 -7.56 15.35
CA ILE A 68 -13.48 -6.90 16.67
C ILE A 68 -12.25 -7.26 17.51
N LEU A 69 -11.83 -8.53 17.54
CA LEU A 69 -10.61 -8.94 18.23
C LEU A 69 -9.38 -8.22 17.68
N PHE A 70 -9.26 -8.11 16.36
CA PHE A 70 -8.21 -7.33 15.69
C PHE A 70 -8.21 -5.87 16.15
N LEU A 71 -9.37 -5.21 16.19
CA LEU A 71 -9.48 -3.81 16.65
C LEU A 71 -9.18 -3.64 18.14
N LEU A 72 -9.64 -4.56 18.99
CA LEU A 72 -9.31 -4.55 20.42
C LEU A 72 -7.80 -4.71 20.62
N TRP A 73 -7.18 -5.62 19.86
CA TRP A 73 -5.74 -5.81 19.90
C TRP A 73 -4.98 -4.57 19.42
N THR A 74 -5.45 -3.95 18.33
CA THR A 74 -4.95 -2.66 17.87
C THR A 74 -5.03 -1.58 18.95
N ALA A 75 -6.16 -1.48 19.66
CA ALA A 75 -6.33 -0.53 20.75
C ALA A 75 -5.32 -0.81 21.89
N ILE A 76 -5.06 -2.08 22.22
CA ILE A 76 -4.03 -2.46 23.20
C ILE A 76 -2.65 -1.96 22.75
N ILE A 77 -2.26 -2.17 21.50
CA ILE A 77 -0.98 -1.68 20.94
C ILE A 77 -0.86 -0.16 21.09
N LEU A 78 -1.95 0.56 20.77
CA LEU A 78 -2.01 2.03 20.82
C LEU A 78 -2.05 2.58 22.26
N ILE A 79 -2.56 1.84 23.24
CA ILE A 79 -2.69 2.30 24.62
C ILE A 79 -1.47 1.90 25.47
N ARG A 80 -0.76 0.83 25.11
CA ARG A 80 0.37 0.28 25.88
C ARG A 80 1.42 1.31 26.28
N PRO A 81 1.89 2.24 25.42
CA PRO A 81 2.87 3.25 25.84
C PRO A 81 2.40 4.12 27.01
N PHE A 82 1.11 4.46 27.07
CA PHE A 82 0.51 5.22 28.17
C PHE A 82 0.51 4.41 29.47
N VAL A 83 0.19 3.12 29.39
CA VAL A 83 0.15 2.20 30.55
C VAL A 83 1.55 1.93 31.09
N SER A 84 2.52 1.73 30.21
CA SER A 84 3.92 1.50 30.53
C SER A 84 4.66 2.76 31.02
N ARG A 85 4.01 3.95 30.99
CA ARG A 85 4.61 5.25 31.30
C ARG A 85 5.87 5.53 30.48
N GLU A 86 5.87 5.08 29.23
CA GLU A 86 6.96 5.37 28.30
C GLU A 86 6.99 6.87 28.01
N THR A 87 8.19 7.44 27.88
CA THR A 87 8.31 8.85 27.49
C THR A 87 7.74 9.04 26.08
N PHE A 88 6.90 10.05 25.90
CA PHE A 88 6.34 10.47 24.59
C PHE A 88 7.39 11.07 23.65
N SER A 89 8.66 10.75 23.85
CA SER A 89 9.80 11.28 23.10
C SER A 89 10.01 10.59 21.74
N SER A 90 9.08 9.76 21.28
CA SER A 90 9.25 8.96 20.06
C SER A 90 8.10 9.17 19.08
N ASP A 91 8.43 9.09 17.79
CA ASP A 91 7.55 9.34 16.64
C ASP A 91 6.24 8.51 16.61
N GLY A 92 5.98 7.61 17.57
CA GLY A 92 4.84 6.70 17.57
C GLY A 92 3.46 7.36 17.51
N TYR A 93 3.31 8.59 18.03
CA TYR A 93 2.07 9.38 17.91
C TYR A 93 2.19 10.56 16.94
N SER A 94 3.17 10.53 16.04
CA SER A 94 3.37 11.58 15.04
C SER A 94 2.14 11.77 14.17
N LEU A 95 1.73 13.02 13.96
CA LEU A 95 0.64 13.37 13.04
C LEU A 95 1.08 13.30 11.57
N ILE A 96 2.37 13.08 11.32
CA ILE A 96 2.97 13.10 9.99
C ILE A 96 3.36 11.68 9.57
N ASN A 97 3.97 10.91 10.49
CA ASN A 97 4.50 9.60 10.15
C ASN A 97 3.40 8.57 9.90
N ARG A 98 3.22 8.22 8.63
CA ARG A 98 2.18 7.30 8.15
C ARG A 98 2.28 5.87 8.67
N TYR A 99 3.41 5.43 9.20
CA TYR A 99 3.61 4.05 9.64
C TYR A 99 3.34 3.85 11.15
N THR A 100 2.97 4.92 11.84
CA THR A 100 2.79 4.95 13.29
C THR A 100 1.31 4.79 13.65
N TRP A 101 0.79 5.39 14.72
CA TRP A 101 -0.60 5.21 15.16
C TRP A 101 -1.65 5.40 14.05
N LEU A 102 -1.37 6.25 13.07
CA LEU A 102 -2.22 6.46 11.91
C LEU A 102 -2.44 5.17 11.10
N SER A 103 -1.42 4.32 10.91
CA SER A 103 -1.56 3.08 10.13
C SER A 103 -2.52 2.08 10.80
N PHE A 104 -2.58 2.11 12.13
CA PHE A 104 -3.42 1.23 12.95
C PHE A 104 -4.90 1.61 12.91
N ILE A 105 -5.23 2.86 12.58
CA ILE A 105 -6.62 3.31 12.43
C ILE A 105 -7.14 3.19 10.99
N THR A 106 -6.27 3.00 9.99
CA THR A 106 -6.67 2.77 8.59
C THR A 106 -7.73 1.66 8.42
N PRO A 107 -7.68 0.51 9.13
CA PRO A 107 -8.69 -0.54 9.02
C PRO A 107 -10.11 -0.09 9.37
N LEU A 108 -10.28 1.00 10.12
CA LEU A 108 -11.61 1.51 10.50
C LEU A 108 -12.42 2.00 9.30
N ILE A 109 -11.79 2.21 8.13
CA ILE A 109 -12.48 2.58 6.89
C ILE A 109 -13.55 1.55 6.48
N VAL A 110 -13.46 0.29 6.92
CA VAL A 110 -14.47 -0.72 6.60
C VAL A 110 -15.83 -0.43 7.26
N PHE A 111 -15.87 0.33 8.35
CA PHE A 111 -17.12 0.69 9.03
C PHE A 111 -17.96 1.73 8.27
N LEU A 112 -17.43 2.34 7.22
CA LEU A 112 -18.21 3.27 6.39
C LEU A 112 -19.33 2.55 5.61
N GLY A 113 -19.18 1.24 5.36
CA GLY A 113 -20.27 0.39 4.87
C GLY A 113 -20.61 0.48 3.38
N PHE A 114 -21.59 -0.33 2.97
CA PHE A 114 -22.09 -0.40 1.59
C PHE A 114 -23.03 0.78 1.34
N GLY A 115 -22.83 1.45 0.20
CA GLY A 115 -23.60 2.64 -0.21
C GLY A 115 -22.89 3.97 0.02
N GLN A 116 -21.93 4.03 0.94
CA GLN A 116 -21.10 5.23 1.13
C GLN A 116 -19.73 5.10 0.47
N VAL A 117 -19.11 3.92 0.58
CA VAL A 117 -17.93 3.57 -0.23
C VAL A 117 -18.44 3.11 -1.59
N THR A 118 -18.18 3.90 -2.63
CA THR A 118 -18.53 3.53 -4.01
C THR A 118 -17.27 3.19 -4.81
N LEU A 119 -17.36 2.18 -5.67
CA LEU A 119 -16.24 1.82 -6.55
C LEU A 119 -15.92 2.91 -7.56
N SER A 120 -16.93 3.64 -8.04
CA SER A 120 -16.74 4.83 -8.89
C SER A 120 -15.86 5.87 -8.19
N SER A 121 -16.12 6.16 -6.91
CA SER A 121 -15.26 7.03 -6.09
C SER A 121 -13.85 6.47 -5.93
N VAL A 122 -13.70 5.19 -5.61
CA VAL A 122 -12.39 4.55 -5.49
C VAL A 122 -11.60 4.71 -6.79
N PHE A 123 -12.14 4.33 -7.95
CA PHE A 123 -11.45 4.47 -9.24
C PHE A 123 -11.12 5.93 -9.58
N LYS A 124 -12.04 6.85 -9.30
CA LYS A 124 -11.82 8.30 -9.48
C LYS A 124 -10.63 8.79 -8.67
N PHE A 125 -10.56 8.46 -7.38
CA PHE A 125 -9.46 8.91 -6.53
C PHE A 125 -8.15 8.17 -6.84
N THR A 126 -8.20 6.89 -7.18
CA THR A 126 -7.04 6.13 -7.68
C THR A 126 -6.44 6.78 -8.94
N PHE A 127 -7.28 7.28 -9.85
CA PHE A 127 -6.83 8.04 -11.01
C PHE A 127 -6.22 9.39 -10.64
N VAL A 128 -6.77 10.09 -9.64
CA VAL A 128 -6.20 11.34 -9.11
C VAL A 128 -4.82 11.09 -8.52
N GLN A 129 -4.62 9.99 -7.79
CA GLN A 129 -3.28 9.59 -7.32
C GLN A 129 -2.31 9.49 -8.51
N GLY A 130 -2.73 8.88 -9.62
CA GLY A 130 -1.90 8.77 -10.82
C GLY A 130 -1.48 10.13 -11.38
N ILE A 131 -2.41 11.08 -11.47
CA ILE A 131 -2.10 12.46 -11.90
C ILE A 131 -1.10 13.11 -10.95
N ILE A 132 -1.33 13.02 -9.64
CA ILE A 132 -0.44 13.59 -8.63
C ILE A 132 0.97 13.00 -8.75
N GLY A 133 1.07 11.68 -8.88
CA GLY A 133 2.34 10.98 -9.06
C GLY A 133 3.10 11.44 -10.30
N ILE A 134 2.41 11.65 -11.43
CA ILE A 134 3.02 12.18 -12.66
C ILE A 134 3.49 13.61 -12.48
N VAL A 135 2.67 14.48 -11.87
CA VAL A 135 3.06 15.87 -11.59
C VAL A 135 4.30 15.90 -10.69
N LEU A 136 4.31 15.11 -9.62
CA LEU A 136 5.45 15.03 -8.71
C LEU A 136 6.70 14.48 -9.40
N LEU A 137 6.55 13.50 -10.29
CA LEU A 137 7.66 13.00 -11.11
C LEU A 137 8.23 14.11 -12.01
N VAL A 138 7.36 14.88 -12.67
CA VAL A 138 7.77 16.01 -13.52
C VAL A 138 8.41 17.11 -12.70
N LEU A 139 7.92 17.42 -11.50
CA LEU A 139 8.52 18.45 -10.64
C LEU A 139 9.90 18.06 -10.12
N ASN A 140 10.11 16.77 -9.83
CA ASN A 140 11.37 16.25 -9.27
C ASN A 140 12.28 15.60 -10.33
N TYR A 141 11.99 15.76 -11.63
CA TYR A 141 12.69 15.00 -12.69
C TYR A 141 14.21 15.19 -12.69
N LYS A 142 14.69 16.41 -12.42
CA LYS A 142 16.13 16.71 -12.35
C LYS A 142 16.80 15.90 -11.24
N GLN A 143 16.26 15.97 -10.02
CA GLN A 143 16.79 15.25 -8.86
C GLN A 143 16.72 13.72 -9.05
N ILE A 144 15.67 13.23 -9.71
CA ILE A 144 15.47 11.80 -9.95
C ILE A 144 16.45 11.28 -11.01
N PHE A 145 16.69 12.01 -12.11
CA PHE A 145 17.44 11.50 -13.27
C PHE A 145 18.89 12.02 -13.39
N GLN A 146 19.28 13.04 -12.62
CA GLN A 146 20.66 13.58 -12.64
C GLN A 146 21.54 12.99 -11.54
N ALA A 147 20.98 12.25 -10.59
CA ALA A 147 21.73 11.75 -9.44
C ALA A 147 22.58 10.50 -9.74
N ASN A 148 22.33 9.76 -10.82
CA ASN A 148 22.74 8.35 -10.91
C ASN A 148 24.23 8.07 -11.24
N GLU A 149 25.10 9.10 -11.32
CA GLU A 149 26.50 8.90 -11.75
C GLU A 149 27.52 8.77 -10.60
N ASP A 150 27.29 9.30 -9.39
CA ASP A 150 28.26 9.19 -8.26
C ASP A 150 27.58 9.38 -6.88
N ILE A 151 26.67 8.49 -6.47
CA ILE A 151 25.93 8.61 -5.20
C ILE A 151 26.64 7.85 -4.07
N ASP A 152 27.11 8.55 -3.03
CA ASP A 152 27.57 7.93 -1.77
C ASP A 152 26.37 7.40 -0.93
N VAL A 153 26.60 6.57 0.07
CA VAL A 153 25.55 5.86 0.83
C VAL A 153 24.55 6.81 1.49
N GLU A 154 24.98 7.95 2.04
CA GLU A 154 24.09 8.97 2.62
C GLU A 154 23.25 9.68 1.55
N ASP A 155 23.87 10.02 0.42
CA ASP A 155 23.18 10.61 -0.73
C ASP A 155 22.15 9.64 -1.33
N TYR A 156 22.39 8.33 -1.23
CA TYR A 156 21.46 7.32 -1.71
C TYR A 156 20.17 7.29 -0.90
N GLN A 157 20.21 7.42 0.43
CA GLN A 157 18.98 7.46 1.23
C GLN A 157 18.13 8.68 0.91
N THR A 158 18.77 9.83 0.74
CA THR A 158 18.11 11.07 0.31
C THR A 158 17.50 10.92 -1.08
N TYR A 159 18.26 10.39 -2.03
CA TYR A 159 17.82 10.08 -3.39
C TYR A 159 16.58 9.16 -3.40
N ILE A 160 16.62 8.10 -2.59
CA ILE A 160 15.51 7.17 -2.46
C ILE A 160 14.28 7.84 -1.84
N GLY A 161 14.47 8.69 -0.83
CA GLY A 161 13.40 9.52 -0.27
C GLY A 161 12.67 10.34 -1.35
N ILE A 162 13.44 11.01 -2.23
CA ILE A 162 12.90 11.81 -3.35
C ILE A 162 12.12 10.94 -4.33
N ILE A 163 12.62 9.75 -4.69
CA ILE A 163 11.94 8.85 -5.63
C ILE A 163 10.67 8.25 -5.05
N TYR A 164 10.64 7.93 -3.76
CA TYR A 164 9.46 7.36 -3.12
C TYR A 164 8.26 8.31 -3.13
N ILE A 165 8.49 9.62 -3.19
CA ILE A 165 7.44 10.64 -3.22
C ILE A 165 6.49 10.41 -4.41
N PRO A 166 6.89 10.46 -5.69
CA PRO A 166 5.98 10.16 -6.80
C PRO A 166 5.57 8.68 -6.84
N LEU A 167 6.48 7.76 -6.51
CA LEU A 167 6.29 6.32 -6.65
C LEU A 167 5.08 5.78 -5.88
N GLN A 168 4.83 6.28 -4.67
CA GLN A 168 3.67 5.86 -3.86
C GLN A 168 2.32 6.21 -4.52
N TYR A 169 2.23 7.38 -5.17
CA TYR A 169 1.02 7.84 -5.85
C TYR A 169 0.80 7.09 -7.16
N LEU A 170 1.88 6.87 -7.92
CA LEU A 170 1.86 6.06 -9.14
C LEU A 170 1.45 4.62 -8.84
N PHE A 171 1.96 4.04 -7.75
CA PHE A 171 1.64 2.67 -7.38
C PHE A 171 0.18 2.52 -6.93
N ALA A 172 -0.33 3.46 -6.15
CA ALA A 172 -1.75 3.51 -5.80
C ALA A 172 -2.64 3.49 -7.05
N SER A 173 -2.31 4.30 -8.07
CA SER A 173 -3.00 4.32 -9.37
C SER A 173 -2.96 2.97 -10.10
N SER A 174 -1.84 2.27 -9.99
CA SER A 174 -1.56 1.03 -10.72
C SER A 174 -2.46 -0.15 -10.29
N PHE A 175 -3.08 -0.10 -9.11
CA PHE A 175 -4.10 -1.07 -8.67
C PHE A 175 -5.21 -1.30 -9.71
N MET A 176 -5.62 -0.24 -10.43
CA MET A 176 -6.70 -0.29 -11.42
C MET A 176 -6.44 -1.28 -12.56
N ILE A 177 -5.20 -1.72 -12.80
CA ILE A 177 -4.90 -2.78 -13.78
C ILE A 177 -5.64 -4.08 -13.44
N LEU A 178 -5.75 -4.43 -12.16
CA LEU A 178 -6.48 -5.62 -11.70
C LEU A 178 -7.99 -5.51 -11.92
N CYS A 179 -8.49 -4.29 -12.18
CA CYS A 179 -9.91 -3.99 -12.38
C CYS A 179 -10.20 -3.55 -13.84
N SER A 180 -9.26 -3.79 -14.76
CA SER A 180 -9.24 -3.13 -16.08
C SER A 180 -10.49 -3.34 -16.94
N GLU A 181 -11.20 -4.46 -16.78
CA GLU A 181 -12.44 -4.76 -17.51
C GLU A 181 -13.66 -3.92 -17.07
N PHE A 182 -13.61 -3.31 -15.88
CA PHE A 182 -14.73 -2.59 -15.26
C PHE A 182 -14.58 -1.07 -15.31
N ILE A 183 -13.45 -0.59 -15.83
CA ILE A 183 -13.12 0.84 -15.89
C ILE A 183 -13.04 1.31 -17.33
N SER A 184 -13.30 2.59 -17.56
CA SER A 184 -13.21 3.18 -18.90
C SER A 184 -11.78 3.23 -19.42
N VAL A 185 -11.62 3.36 -20.75
CA VAL A 185 -10.31 3.37 -21.43
C VAL A 185 -9.36 4.40 -20.82
N LYS A 186 -9.86 5.57 -20.44
CA LYS A 186 -9.06 6.63 -19.78
C LYS A 186 -8.41 6.14 -18.48
N TYR A 187 -9.17 5.50 -17.60
CA TYR A 187 -8.65 4.95 -16.34
C TYR A 187 -7.66 3.83 -16.59
N ARG A 188 -7.96 2.97 -17.57
CA ARG A 188 -7.11 1.84 -17.95
C ARG A 188 -5.74 2.31 -18.48
N VAL A 189 -5.73 3.29 -19.38
CA VAL A 189 -4.49 3.87 -19.93
C VAL A 189 -3.64 4.47 -18.81
N MET A 190 -4.24 5.23 -17.90
CA MET A 190 -3.54 5.76 -16.73
C MET A 190 -2.95 4.65 -15.86
N ALA A 191 -3.71 3.60 -15.57
CA ALA A 191 -3.25 2.48 -14.75
C ALA A 191 -2.01 1.80 -15.36
N TYR A 192 -2.06 1.46 -16.65
CA TYR A 192 -0.92 0.86 -17.34
C TYR A 192 0.28 1.80 -17.44
N PHE A 193 0.07 3.07 -17.74
CA PHE A 193 1.13 4.08 -17.79
C PHE A 193 1.83 4.22 -16.44
N THR A 194 1.06 4.42 -15.37
CA THR A 194 1.60 4.55 -14.01
C THR A 194 2.34 3.31 -13.54
N MET A 195 1.86 2.10 -13.86
CA MET A 195 2.57 0.85 -13.54
C MET A 195 3.88 0.72 -14.31
N PHE A 196 3.89 1.04 -15.61
CA PHE A 196 5.10 1.05 -16.40
C PHE A 196 6.14 2.01 -15.80
N THR A 197 5.71 3.21 -15.43
CA THR A 197 6.56 4.20 -14.75
C THR A 197 7.08 3.67 -13.40
N CYS A 198 6.24 3.01 -12.60
CA CYS A 198 6.66 2.38 -11.34
C CYS A 198 7.76 1.32 -11.55
N VAL A 199 7.59 0.42 -12.52
CA VAL A 199 8.58 -0.61 -12.86
C VAL A 199 9.88 0.04 -13.32
N PHE A 200 9.79 1.03 -14.21
CA PHE A 200 10.95 1.75 -14.71
C PHE A 200 11.72 2.47 -13.59
N LEU A 201 11.03 3.24 -12.75
CA LEU A 201 11.66 3.96 -11.64
C LEU A 201 12.26 2.99 -10.60
N ALA A 202 11.61 1.87 -10.31
CA ALA A 202 12.14 0.86 -9.40
C ALA A 202 13.42 0.20 -9.95
N LEU A 203 13.48 -0.07 -11.25
CA LEU A 203 14.70 -0.53 -11.93
C LEU A 203 15.78 0.54 -11.87
N TYR A 204 15.46 1.78 -12.27
CA TYR A 204 16.41 2.89 -12.35
C TYR A 204 17.05 3.23 -10.99
N SER A 205 16.27 3.16 -9.91
CA SER A 205 16.71 3.48 -8.54
C SER A 205 17.21 2.29 -7.72
N ALA A 206 17.36 1.12 -8.36
CA ALA A 206 17.78 -0.13 -7.72
C ALA A 206 16.89 -0.59 -6.54
N ARG A 207 15.58 -0.30 -6.59
CA ARG A 207 14.62 -0.70 -5.54
C ARG A 207 14.02 -2.07 -5.81
N ARG A 208 14.83 -3.11 -5.54
CA ARG A 208 14.51 -4.54 -5.75
C ARG A 208 13.20 -4.99 -5.12
N GLY A 209 12.94 -4.59 -3.87
CA GLY A 209 11.69 -4.92 -3.18
C GLY A 209 10.45 -4.38 -3.90
N ASN A 210 10.48 -3.11 -4.28
CA ASN A 210 9.39 -2.47 -5.03
C ASN A 210 9.21 -3.07 -6.42
N LEU A 211 10.32 -3.34 -7.13
CA LEU A 211 10.27 -4.01 -8.44
C LEU A 211 9.54 -5.35 -8.34
N PHE A 212 9.89 -6.19 -7.36
CA PHE A 212 9.21 -7.46 -7.13
C PHE A 212 7.71 -7.26 -6.88
N MET A 213 7.33 -6.29 -6.03
CA MET A 213 5.92 -5.99 -5.76
C MET A 213 5.15 -5.60 -7.02
N TYR A 214 5.74 -4.75 -7.87
CA TYR A 214 5.11 -4.26 -9.09
C TYR A 214 4.95 -5.35 -10.13
N LEU A 215 6.00 -6.16 -10.33
CA LEU A 215 5.95 -7.31 -11.21
C LEU A 215 4.94 -8.36 -10.74
N LEU A 216 4.75 -8.53 -9.43
CA LEU A 216 3.73 -9.42 -8.88
C LEU A 216 2.31 -8.95 -9.23
N ILE A 217 2.02 -7.64 -9.13
CA ILE A 217 0.73 -7.09 -9.56
C ILE A 217 0.53 -7.25 -11.07
N VAL A 218 1.57 -7.02 -11.88
CA VAL A 218 1.53 -7.25 -13.33
C VAL A 218 1.25 -8.73 -13.64
N LEU A 219 1.90 -9.65 -12.93
CA LEU A 219 1.67 -11.09 -13.06
C LEU A 219 0.22 -11.45 -12.72
N PHE A 220 -0.33 -10.95 -11.60
CA PHE A 220 -1.71 -11.21 -11.22
C PHE A 220 -2.72 -10.63 -12.20
N ALA A 221 -2.48 -9.41 -12.69
CA ALA A 221 -3.28 -8.83 -13.75
C ALA A 221 -3.24 -9.67 -15.03
N PHE A 222 -2.07 -10.19 -15.40
CA PHE A 222 -1.92 -11.07 -16.55
C PHE A 222 -2.70 -12.38 -16.35
N ILE A 223 -2.56 -13.03 -15.19
CA ILE A 223 -3.30 -14.26 -14.85
C ILE A 223 -4.81 -14.03 -14.96
N LEU A 224 -5.35 -12.92 -14.42
CA LEU A 224 -6.77 -12.56 -14.54
C LEU A 224 -7.20 -12.43 -16.00
N ASN A 225 -6.45 -11.65 -16.79
CA ASN A 225 -6.77 -11.41 -18.20
C ASN A 225 -6.73 -12.70 -19.02
N ILE A 226 -5.80 -13.60 -18.74
CA ILE A 226 -5.69 -14.90 -19.40
C ILE A 226 -6.82 -15.83 -18.98
N ALA A 227 -7.17 -15.86 -17.69
CA ALA A 227 -8.27 -16.66 -17.17
C ALA A 227 -9.63 -16.24 -17.75
N ALA A 228 -9.81 -14.95 -18.03
CA ALA A 228 -11.02 -14.41 -18.67
C ALA A 228 -11.10 -14.71 -20.18
N SER A 229 -9.98 -15.06 -20.83
CA SER A 229 -9.89 -15.23 -22.28
C SER A 229 -10.10 -16.67 -22.73
N LYS A 230 -10.71 -16.88 -23.91
CA LYS A 230 -10.96 -18.21 -24.49
C LYS A 230 -10.30 -18.39 -25.87
N GLY A 231 -9.95 -19.63 -26.21
CA GLY A 231 -9.49 -20.04 -27.54
C GLY A 231 -8.32 -19.23 -28.09
N ALA A 232 -8.46 -18.77 -29.35
CA ALA A 232 -7.43 -18.02 -30.07
C ALA A 232 -7.03 -16.69 -29.38
N SER A 233 -7.95 -16.02 -28.69
CA SER A 233 -7.66 -14.79 -27.95
C SER A 233 -6.65 -15.03 -26.80
N LYS A 234 -6.75 -16.18 -26.14
CA LYS A 234 -5.82 -16.59 -25.08
C LYS A 234 -4.41 -16.82 -25.64
N LEU A 235 -4.30 -17.53 -26.77
CA LEU A 235 -3.02 -17.77 -27.45
C LEU A 235 -2.38 -16.46 -27.92
N LEU A 236 -3.16 -15.54 -28.49
CA LEU A 236 -2.68 -14.24 -28.91
C LEU A 236 -2.11 -13.43 -27.73
N LYS A 237 -2.84 -13.37 -26.61
CA LYS A 237 -2.38 -12.66 -25.40
C LYS A 237 -1.09 -13.25 -24.84
N LEU A 238 -0.97 -14.59 -24.82
CA LEU A 238 0.27 -15.27 -24.44
C LEU A 238 1.42 -14.90 -25.37
N GLY A 239 1.20 -14.95 -26.68
CA GLY A 239 2.20 -14.59 -27.69
C GLY A 239 2.68 -13.14 -27.54
N ILE A 240 1.75 -12.18 -27.35
CA ILE A 240 2.09 -10.76 -27.12
C ILE A 240 2.95 -10.62 -25.87
N VAL A 241 2.60 -11.28 -24.77
CA VAL A 241 3.39 -11.19 -23.52
C VAL A 241 4.78 -11.79 -23.69
N THR A 242 4.91 -12.93 -24.37
CA THR A 242 6.23 -13.50 -24.69
C THR A 242 7.07 -12.50 -25.49
N VAL A 243 6.50 -11.86 -26.51
CA VAL A 243 7.22 -10.85 -27.31
C VAL A 243 7.63 -9.65 -26.46
N VAL A 244 6.75 -9.14 -25.60
CA VAL A 244 7.03 -8.01 -24.70
C VAL A 244 8.15 -8.36 -23.71
N ILE A 245 8.11 -9.56 -23.11
CA ILE A 245 9.16 -10.02 -22.19
C ILE A 245 10.48 -10.16 -22.92
N THR A 246 10.52 -10.82 -24.08
CA THR A 246 11.73 -10.96 -24.89
C THR A 246 12.30 -9.59 -25.26
N PHE A 247 11.46 -8.66 -25.70
CA PHE A 247 11.88 -7.30 -26.03
C PHE A 247 12.41 -6.54 -24.80
N ALA A 248 11.75 -6.67 -23.64
CA ALA A 248 12.22 -6.07 -22.39
C ALA A 248 13.58 -6.63 -21.94
N VAL A 249 13.79 -7.94 -22.08
CA VAL A 249 15.08 -8.59 -21.77
C VAL A 249 16.18 -8.10 -22.73
N LEU A 250 15.88 -7.99 -24.03
CA LEU A 250 16.83 -7.45 -25.01
C LEU A 250 17.19 -5.99 -24.70
N LEU A 251 16.20 -5.14 -24.42
CA LEU A 251 16.43 -3.76 -24.01
C LEU A 251 17.26 -3.68 -22.72
N PHE A 252 16.92 -4.50 -21.72
CA PHE A 252 17.68 -4.52 -20.47
C PHE A 252 19.14 -4.88 -20.73
N ASN A 253 19.44 -5.89 -21.55
CA ASN A 253 20.82 -6.24 -21.89
C ASN A 253 21.57 -5.11 -22.60
N VAL A 254 20.90 -4.33 -23.45
CA VAL A 254 21.52 -3.19 -24.16
C VAL A 254 21.81 -2.02 -23.21
N TYR A 255 20.88 -1.71 -22.29
CA TYR A 255 20.97 -0.55 -21.40
C TYR A 255 21.47 -0.88 -19.98
N ALA A 256 21.81 -2.14 -19.72
CA ALA A 256 22.19 -2.67 -18.41
C ALA A 256 23.39 -1.92 -17.82
N GLY A 257 24.46 -1.81 -18.61
CA GLY A 257 25.72 -1.19 -18.18
C GLY A 257 25.72 0.34 -18.15
N SER A 258 24.65 0.99 -18.62
CA SER A 258 24.53 2.45 -18.62
C SER A 258 23.38 2.91 -17.74
N THR A 259 22.14 2.82 -18.22
CA THR A 259 20.94 3.33 -17.54
C THR A 259 20.60 2.58 -16.26
N PHE A 260 20.97 1.30 -16.16
CA PHE A 260 20.65 0.44 -15.01
C PHE A 260 21.90 -0.04 -14.25
N ALA A 261 23.02 0.67 -14.38
CA ALA A 261 24.29 0.29 -13.74
C ALA A 261 24.15 0.15 -12.21
N LEU A 262 23.43 1.08 -11.56
CA LEU A 262 23.15 1.02 -10.12
C LEU A 262 22.36 -0.24 -9.73
N PHE A 263 21.41 -0.68 -10.56
CA PHE A 263 20.65 -1.91 -10.31
C PHE A 263 21.56 -3.15 -10.36
N LEU A 264 22.48 -3.21 -11.33
CA LEU A 264 23.45 -4.29 -11.45
C LEU A 264 24.42 -4.31 -10.25
N ALA A 265 24.94 -3.14 -9.86
CA ALA A 265 25.84 -3.02 -8.72
C ALA A 265 25.21 -3.52 -7.41
N ARG A 266 23.89 -3.35 -7.26
CA ARG A 266 23.13 -3.74 -6.06
C ARG A 266 22.42 -5.10 -6.18
N LEU A 267 22.62 -5.83 -7.27
CA LEU A 267 21.90 -7.09 -7.50
C LEU A 267 22.28 -8.14 -6.44
N GLU A 268 23.57 -8.24 -6.13
CA GLU A 268 24.15 -9.23 -5.18
C GLU A 268 24.24 -8.72 -3.74
N GLU A 269 23.96 -7.44 -3.48
CA GLU A 269 24.09 -6.85 -2.15
C GLU A 269 23.01 -7.40 -1.20
N ASP A 270 23.38 -7.93 -0.04
CA ASP A 270 22.43 -8.28 1.02
C ASP A 270 22.24 -7.11 1.98
N THR A 271 21.06 -6.49 1.93
CA THR A 271 20.72 -5.33 2.78
C THR A 271 19.75 -5.66 3.91
N ARG A 272 19.34 -6.93 4.08
CA ARG A 272 18.28 -7.29 5.04
C ARG A 272 18.71 -8.28 6.10
N THR A 273 19.52 -9.29 5.75
CA THR A 273 19.81 -10.40 6.68
C THR A 273 20.35 -9.88 8.01
N GLY A 274 21.30 -8.95 7.99
CA GLY A 274 21.84 -8.37 9.23
C GLY A 274 20.77 -7.69 10.10
N VAL A 275 19.86 -6.93 9.49
CA VAL A 275 18.79 -6.22 10.23
C VAL A 275 17.81 -7.20 10.87
N GLU A 276 17.46 -8.25 10.15
CA GLU A 276 16.56 -9.30 10.63
C GLU A 276 17.21 -10.13 11.74
N GLU A 277 18.49 -10.48 11.61
CA GLU A 277 19.25 -11.17 12.66
C GLU A 277 19.25 -10.38 13.98
N TYR A 278 19.52 -9.08 13.93
CA TYR A 278 19.46 -8.23 15.12
C TYR A 278 18.06 -8.15 15.73
N PHE A 279 17.02 -8.16 14.91
CA PHE A 279 15.65 -8.30 15.40
C PHE A 279 15.46 -9.61 16.16
N TYR A 280 15.85 -10.75 15.57
CA TYR A 280 15.72 -12.06 16.19
C TYR A 280 16.51 -12.17 17.50
N TYR A 281 17.73 -11.65 17.54
CA TYR A 281 18.54 -11.59 18.76
C TYR A 281 17.90 -10.72 19.83
N SER A 282 17.33 -9.57 19.46
CA SER A 282 16.64 -8.69 20.41
C SER A 282 15.40 -9.35 21.02
N PHE A 283 14.80 -10.32 20.34
CA PHE A 283 13.63 -11.07 20.79
C PHE A 283 13.98 -12.43 21.43
N GLN A 284 15.26 -12.80 21.46
CA GLN A 284 15.71 -14.08 22.01
C GLN A 284 15.52 -14.08 23.54
N GLY A 285 14.86 -15.11 24.06
CA GLY A 285 14.54 -15.21 25.50
C GLY A 285 13.29 -14.43 25.95
N GLU A 286 12.75 -13.55 25.09
CA GLU A 286 11.58 -12.71 25.38
C GLU A 286 10.29 -13.33 24.83
N SER A 287 9.85 -14.46 25.39
CA SER A 287 8.70 -15.21 24.86
C SER A 287 7.39 -14.40 24.83
N LEU A 288 7.20 -13.47 25.76
CA LEU A 288 6.02 -12.60 25.75
C LEU A 288 6.06 -11.61 24.58
N ASP A 289 7.21 -10.99 24.31
CA ASP A 289 7.35 -10.04 23.20
C ASP A 289 7.03 -10.69 21.85
N TRP A 290 7.35 -11.97 21.65
CA TRP A 290 6.93 -12.71 20.47
C TRP A 290 5.41 -12.81 20.32
N ILE A 291 4.70 -13.06 21.41
CA ILE A 291 3.26 -13.31 21.39
C ILE A 291 2.48 -11.99 21.29
N ILE A 292 2.86 -10.99 22.10
CA ILE A 292 2.10 -9.76 22.28
C ILE A 292 2.77 -8.51 21.69
N GLY A 293 3.99 -8.63 21.18
CA GLY A 293 4.78 -7.52 20.65
C GLY A 293 5.33 -6.64 21.77
N ARG A 294 5.89 -5.50 21.38
CA ARG A 294 6.43 -4.45 22.26
C ARG A 294 5.58 -3.17 22.28
N GLY A 295 4.45 -3.14 21.56
CA GLY A 295 3.57 -1.97 21.49
C GLY A 295 4.02 -0.93 20.45
N LEU A 296 3.26 0.16 20.35
CA LEU A 296 3.46 1.20 19.33
C LEU A 296 4.86 1.82 19.35
N ASN A 297 5.37 2.14 20.53
CA ASN A 297 6.71 2.71 20.74
C ASN A 297 7.80 1.64 20.89
N GLY A 298 7.44 0.35 20.79
CA GLY A 298 8.37 -0.76 20.90
C GLY A 298 9.50 -0.69 19.88
N THR A 299 10.71 -0.97 20.33
CA THR A 299 11.95 -0.94 19.54
C THR A 299 12.68 -2.28 19.60
N TYR A 300 13.64 -2.47 18.71
CA TYR A 300 14.61 -3.56 18.75
C TYR A 300 16.02 -3.02 18.58
N TYR A 301 16.99 -3.72 19.15
CA TYR A 301 18.40 -3.37 19.06
C TYR A 301 18.93 -3.63 17.64
N CYS A 302 19.59 -2.65 17.01
CA CYS A 302 20.20 -2.76 15.69
C CYS A 302 21.32 -1.71 15.52
N PRO A 303 22.60 -2.08 15.70
CA PRO A 303 23.75 -1.16 15.67
C PRO A 303 24.28 -0.87 14.25
N ILE A 304 23.63 -1.38 13.19
CA ILE A 304 24.16 -1.31 11.81
C ILE A 304 24.17 0.12 11.25
N PHE A 305 23.14 0.91 11.55
CA PHE A 305 22.87 2.16 10.82
C PHE A 305 23.24 3.42 11.60
N ASP A 306 23.29 3.36 12.93
CA ASP A 306 23.49 4.56 13.72
C ASP A 306 24.15 4.20 15.07
N MET A 307 25.40 4.64 15.24
CA MET A 307 26.13 4.50 16.51
C MET A 307 25.53 5.39 17.61
N SER A 308 24.68 6.37 17.27
CA SER A 308 24.04 7.29 18.20
C SER A 308 22.65 6.83 18.68
N ASN A 309 21.94 6.04 17.86
CA ASN A 309 20.63 5.46 18.19
C ASN A 309 20.61 3.96 17.89
N VAL A 310 21.04 3.17 18.87
CA VAL A 310 21.18 1.71 18.71
C VAL A 310 19.84 0.96 18.67
N ASN A 311 18.73 1.64 19.00
CA ASN A 311 17.40 1.05 19.02
C ASN A 311 16.52 1.60 17.88
N ARG A 312 15.95 0.71 17.07
CA ARG A 312 15.08 1.06 15.95
C ARG A 312 13.62 0.79 16.28
N GLY A 313 12.75 1.79 16.06
CA GLY A 313 11.30 1.65 16.20
C GLY A 313 10.59 1.07 14.98
N MET A 314 11.31 0.85 13.88
CA MET A 314 10.79 0.33 12.63
C MET A 314 11.77 -0.67 12.02
N ILE A 315 11.21 -1.72 11.44
CA ILE A 315 11.91 -2.70 10.61
C ILE A 315 11.20 -2.72 9.26
N GLU A 316 11.97 -2.71 8.20
CA GLU A 316 11.49 -2.61 6.82
C GLU A 316 10.72 -3.87 6.42
N THR A 317 11.00 -5.02 7.02
CA THR A 317 10.31 -6.29 6.80
C THR A 317 8.93 -6.29 7.50
N GLY A 318 7.86 -6.23 6.72
CA GLY A 318 6.49 -5.95 7.19
C GLY A 318 5.93 -6.95 8.19
N TYR A 319 6.17 -8.25 8.00
CA TYR A 319 5.69 -9.24 8.98
C TYR A 319 6.43 -9.10 10.32
N LEU A 320 7.74 -8.81 10.29
CA LEU A 320 8.51 -8.53 11.51
C LEU A 320 8.06 -7.23 12.16
N HIS A 321 7.64 -6.23 11.38
CA HIS A 321 7.07 -5.01 11.93
C HIS A 321 5.74 -5.24 12.64
N LEU A 322 4.85 -6.07 12.06
CA LEU A 322 3.62 -6.48 12.71
C LEU A 322 3.90 -7.22 14.03
N ILE A 323 4.90 -8.11 14.05
CA ILE A 323 5.35 -8.81 15.26
C ILE A 323 5.95 -7.82 16.28
N LEU A 324 6.78 -6.87 15.84
CA LEU A 324 7.38 -5.86 16.72
C LEU A 324 6.30 -5.11 17.50
N LYS A 325 5.24 -4.69 16.83
CA LYS A 325 4.22 -3.82 17.42
C LYS A 325 3.17 -4.60 18.19
N GLY A 326 2.70 -5.73 17.67
CA GLY A 326 1.58 -6.47 18.24
C GLY A 326 1.76 -7.98 18.37
N GLY A 327 2.97 -8.49 18.11
CA GLY A 327 3.31 -9.90 18.21
C GLY A 327 2.71 -10.75 17.11
N ILE A 328 2.94 -12.06 17.20
CA ILE A 328 2.37 -13.07 16.31
C ILE A 328 0.84 -13.02 16.35
N LEU A 329 0.23 -12.62 17.48
CA LEU A 329 -1.22 -12.48 17.58
C LEU A 329 -1.75 -11.42 16.61
N TYR A 330 -1.12 -10.24 16.56
CA TYR A 330 -1.53 -9.18 15.63
C TYR A 330 -1.31 -9.58 14.17
N LEU A 331 -0.15 -10.16 13.86
CA LEU A 331 0.15 -10.70 12.53
C LEU A 331 -0.89 -11.76 12.11
N GLY A 332 -1.22 -12.69 13.00
CA GLY A 332 -2.17 -13.76 12.75
C GLY A 332 -3.58 -13.23 12.47
N LEU A 333 -4.05 -12.27 13.26
CA LEU A 333 -5.35 -11.61 13.06
C LEU A 333 -5.38 -10.87 11.72
N PHE A 334 -4.34 -10.08 11.40
CA PHE A 334 -4.23 -9.37 10.13
C PHE A 334 -4.25 -10.34 8.93
N CYS A 335 -3.36 -11.35 8.95
CA CYS A 335 -3.26 -12.34 7.89
C CYS A 335 -4.56 -13.12 7.72
N PHE A 336 -5.22 -13.51 8.82
CA PHE A 336 -6.49 -14.22 8.75
C PHE A 336 -7.57 -13.39 8.06
N LEU A 337 -7.75 -12.12 8.46
CA LEU A 337 -8.76 -11.24 7.88
C LEU A 337 -8.55 -11.07 6.37
N VAL A 338 -7.30 -10.82 5.96
CA VAL A 338 -6.94 -10.59 4.55
C VAL A 338 -7.04 -11.89 3.74
N LEU A 339 -6.47 -13.00 4.22
CA LEU A 339 -6.49 -14.29 3.51
C LEU A 339 -7.90 -14.88 3.42
N GLN A 340 -8.71 -14.80 4.47
CA GLN A 340 -10.09 -15.27 4.42
C GLN A 340 -10.92 -14.46 3.43
N SER A 341 -10.69 -13.15 3.35
CA SER A 341 -11.34 -12.30 2.35
C SER A 341 -10.88 -12.65 0.94
N ALA A 342 -9.57 -12.89 0.73
CA ALA A 342 -9.05 -13.36 -0.54
C ALA A 342 -9.65 -14.72 -0.95
N TYR A 343 -9.77 -15.67 -0.01
CA TYR A 343 -10.40 -16.96 -0.24
C TYR A 343 -11.84 -16.81 -0.75
N LEU A 344 -12.65 -15.97 -0.09
CA LEU A 344 -14.02 -15.70 -0.55
C LEU A 344 -14.03 -15.02 -1.93
N GLY A 345 -13.11 -14.10 -2.19
CA GLY A 345 -13.02 -13.40 -3.46
C GLY A 345 -12.59 -14.31 -4.63
N PHE A 346 -11.72 -15.29 -4.41
CA PHE A 346 -11.32 -16.24 -5.45
C PHE A 346 -12.33 -17.34 -5.70
N PHE A 347 -12.76 -18.01 -4.63
CA PHE A 347 -13.46 -19.28 -4.72
C PHE A 347 -14.97 -19.16 -4.52
N ARG A 348 -15.45 -18.02 -4.03
CA ARG A 348 -16.87 -17.79 -3.71
C ARG A 348 -17.39 -16.50 -4.34
N SER A 349 -16.84 -16.08 -5.47
CA SER A 349 -17.34 -14.94 -6.26
C SER A 349 -17.66 -15.34 -7.70
N ASN A 350 -18.64 -14.65 -8.28
CA ASN A 350 -19.12 -14.86 -9.65
C ASN A 350 -18.59 -13.81 -10.65
N ASN A 351 -17.75 -12.89 -10.20
CA ASN A 351 -17.25 -11.79 -11.02
C ASN A 351 -15.72 -11.64 -10.96
N ILE A 352 -15.17 -11.15 -12.06
CA ILE A 352 -13.73 -10.94 -12.24
C ILE A 352 -13.22 -9.80 -11.34
N LEU A 353 -14.06 -8.79 -11.05
CA LEU A 353 -13.66 -7.65 -10.22
C LEU A 353 -13.26 -8.08 -8.80
N THR A 354 -14.09 -8.90 -8.15
CA THR A 354 -13.80 -9.44 -6.82
C THR A 354 -12.57 -10.34 -6.86
N LYS A 355 -12.34 -11.10 -7.94
CA LYS A 355 -11.11 -11.90 -8.11
C LYS A 355 -9.88 -11.00 -8.23
N GLY A 356 -10.00 -9.86 -8.90
CA GLY A 356 -8.97 -8.82 -8.94
C GLY A 356 -8.63 -8.26 -7.56
N MET A 357 -9.66 -7.96 -6.76
CA MET A 357 -9.49 -7.55 -5.37
C MET A 357 -8.82 -8.65 -4.53
N ALA A 358 -9.19 -9.92 -4.71
CA ALA A 358 -8.56 -11.04 -4.02
C ALA A 358 -7.07 -11.19 -4.36
N PHE A 359 -6.68 -11.00 -5.63
CA PHE A 359 -5.27 -10.94 -6.02
C PHE A 359 -4.53 -9.80 -5.35
N TYR A 360 -5.16 -8.63 -5.23
CA TYR A 360 -4.56 -7.50 -4.51
C TYR A 360 -4.33 -7.82 -3.03
N LEU A 361 -5.30 -8.48 -2.37
CA LEU A 361 -5.16 -8.94 -0.99
C LEU A 361 -3.99 -9.94 -0.82
N VAL A 362 -3.88 -10.92 -1.71
CA VAL A 362 -2.76 -11.89 -1.67
C VAL A 362 -1.43 -11.22 -1.97
N ALA A 363 -1.37 -10.27 -2.91
CA ALA A 363 -0.16 -9.52 -3.19
C ALA A 363 0.34 -8.83 -1.92
N HIS A 364 -0.54 -8.20 -1.16
CA HIS A 364 -0.20 -7.54 0.09
C HIS A 364 0.28 -8.47 1.20
N ILE A 365 -0.24 -9.70 1.28
CA ILE A 365 0.33 -10.73 2.16
C ILE A 365 1.78 -11.04 1.74
N ILE A 366 2.03 -11.21 0.45
CA ILE A 366 3.37 -11.47 -0.07
C ILE A 366 4.29 -10.25 0.13
N PHE A 367 3.76 -9.03 0.06
CA PHE A 367 4.51 -7.79 0.25
C PHE A 367 5.08 -7.65 1.66
N LEU A 368 4.47 -8.31 2.67
CA LEU A 368 5.00 -8.35 4.03
C LEU A 368 6.44 -8.90 4.09
N LEU A 369 6.86 -9.71 3.11
CA LEU A 369 8.21 -10.28 3.04
C LEU A 369 9.25 -9.20 2.69
N PRO A 370 9.15 -8.47 1.56
CA PRO A 370 10.15 -7.47 1.24
C PRO A 370 9.94 -6.11 1.93
N PHE A 371 8.70 -5.64 2.11
CA PHE A 371 8.45 -4.37 2.78
C PHE A 371 7.07 -4.34 3.42
N GLY A 372 6.01 -4.08 2.63
CA GLY A 372 4.62 -4.35 3.00
C GLY A 372 4.18 -3.79 4.35
N LEU A 373 4.75 -2.65 4.80
CA LEU A 373 4.38 -2.08 6.08
C LEU A 373 2.97 -1.50 6.04
N PRO A 374 2.09 -1.81 7.01
CA PRO A 374 0.85 -1.06 7.20
C PRO A 374 1.11 0.43 7.26
N ALA A 375 0.38 1.18 6.44
CA ALA A 375 0.55 2.62 6.32
C ALA A 375 -0.79 3.35 6.32
N PHE A 376 -0.75 4.59 6.75
CA PHE A 376 -1.82 5.55 6.56
C PHE A 376 -1.67 6.19 5.18
N ASN A 377 -2.05 5.45 4.15
CA ASN A 377 -1.98 5.91 2.77
C ASN A 377 -3.11 5.30 1.94
N PHE A 378 -3.23 5.78 0.70
CA PHE A 378 -4.30 5.34 -0.19
C PHE A 378 -4.23 3.85 -0.55
N GLU A 379 -3.02 3.29 -0.66
CA GLU A 379 -2.78 1.87 -0.94
C GLU A 379 -3.43 0.96 0.12
N TYR A 380 -3.23 1.26 1.40
CA TYR A 380 -3.81 0.50 2.50
C TYR A 380 -5.30 0.76 2.69
N ILE A 381 -5.80 1.93 2.33
CA ILE A 381 -7.25 2.15 2.25
C ILE A 381 -7.86 1.20 1.23
N VAL A 382 -7.28 1.13 0.02
CA VAL A 382 -7.75 0.23 -1.03
C VAL A 382 -7.67 -1.22 -0.57
N LEU A 383 -6.63 -1.63 0.16
CA LEU A 383 -6.54 -2.96 0.77
C LEU A 383 -7.77 -3.27 1.64
N TRP A 384 -8.12 -2.39 2.58
CA TRP A 384 -9.26 -2.59 3.47
C TRP A 384 -10.62 -2.50 2.76
N ILE A 385 -10.71 -1.68 1.71
CA ILE A 385 -11.87 -1.68 0.82
C ILE A 385 -11.98 -3.03 0.09
N CYS A 386 -10.88 -3.60 -0.40
CA CYS A 386 -10.88 -4.94 -1.00
C CYS A 386 -11.31 -6.02 0.01
N VAL A 387 -10.86 -5.94 1.28
CA VAL A 387 -11.34 -6.83 2.36
C VAL A 387 -12.85 -6.72 2.48
N PHE A 388 -13.38 -5.50 2.54
CA PHE A 388 -14.81 -5.23 2.66
C PHE A 388 -15.64 -5.79 1.50
N TYR A 389 -15.28 -5.48 0.25
CA TYR A 389 -15.99 -5.97 -0.94
C TYR A 389 -15.92 -7.49 -1.10
N CYS A 390 -14.77 -8.11 -0.81
CA CYS A 390 -14.64 -9.57 -0.84
C CYS A 390 -15.47 -10.27 0.24
N GLN A 391 -15.74 -9.63 1.38
CA GLN A 391 -16.61 -10.22 2.41
C GLN A 391 -18.10 -10.12 2.06
N SER A 392 -18.48 -9.13 1.26
CA SER A 392 -19.87 -8.92 0.87
C SER A 392 -20.42 -10.00 -0.02
N LYS A 393 -21.41 -10.73 0.49
CA LYS A 393 -22.11 -11.75 -0.30
C LYS A 393 -22.84 -11.12 -1.48
N GLU A 394 -23.51 -10.01 -1.27
CA GLU A 394 -24.27 -9.32 -2.32
C GLU A 394 -23.37 -8.99 -3.51
N PHE A 395 -22.24 -8.35 -3.27
CA PHE A 395 -21.29 -7.98 -4.31
C PHE A 395 -20.61 -9.19 -4.97
N ARG A 396 -20.24 -10.20 -4.18
CA ARG A 396 -19.62 -11.42 -4.71
C ARG A 396 -20.53 -12.20 -5.65
N MET A 397 -21.83 -12.16 -5.41
CA MET A 397 -22.80 -12.93 -6.19
C MET A 397 -23.22 -12.23 -7.47
N CYS A 398 -23.00 -10.91 -7.59
CA CYS A 398 -23.19 -10.17 -8.84
C CYS A 398 -22.33 -10.76 -9.97
N SER A 399 -22.89 -10.78 -11.17
CA SER A 399 -22.22 -11.05 -12.43
C SER A 399 -21.43 -9.84 -12.93
N ASP A 400 -20.49 -10.08 -13.85
CA ASP A 400 -19.70 -9.00 -14.47
C ASP A 400 -20.58 -7.95 -15.17
N THR A 401 -21.70 -8.37 -15.77
CA THR A 401 -22.64 -7.48 -16.46
C THR A 401 -23.38 -6.58 -15.49
N GLU A 402 -23.86 -7.12 -14.37
CA GLU A 402 -24.56 -6.34 -13.34
C GLU A 402 -23.65 -5.27 -12.73
N ILE A 403 -22.39 -5.60 -12.47
CA ILE A 403 -21.42 -4.64 -11.95
C ILE A 403 -21.16 -3.53 -12.97
N LYS A 404 -20.96 -3.87 -14.25
CA LYS A 404 -20.75 -2.87 -15.31
C LYS A 404 -21.94 -1.93 -15.46
N LEU A 405 -23.17 -2.44 -15.36
CA LEU A 405 -24.37 -1.61 -15.36
C LEU A 405 -24.38 -0.67 -14.15
N HIS A 406 -24.12 -1.19 -12.95
CA HIS A 406 -24.10 -0.37 -11.73
C HIS A 406 -23.06 0.76 -11.78
N LEU A 407 -21.88 0.51 -12.36
CA LEU A 407 -20.83 1.50 -12.58
C LEU A 407 -21.11 2.49 -13.72
N ALA A 408 -22.04 2.17 -14.64
CA ALA A 408 -22.42 3.06 -15.72
C ALA A 408 -23.49 4.07 -15.30
N TYR A 409 -24.34 3.70 -14.34
CA TYR A 409 -25.42 4.55 -13.84
C TYR A 409 -25.04 5.41 -12.62
N ASN A 410 -23.88 5.16 -11.99
CA ASN A 410 -23.34 5.88 -10.83
C ASN A 410 -21.92 6.40 -11.09
#